data_AF-A0A1I3HR50-F1
#
_entry.id   AF-A0A1I3HR50-F1
#
_cell.length_a   1.000
_cell.length_b   1.000
_cell.length_c   1.000
_cell.angle_alpha   90.00
_cell.angle_beta   90.00
_cell.angle_gamma   90.00
#
_symmetry.space_group_name_H-M   'P 1'
#
loop_
_entity.id
_entity.type
_entity.pdbx_description
1 polymer ?
#
loop_
_entity_poly.entity_id
_entity_poly.type
_entity_poly.pdbx_seq_one_letter_code
_entity_poly.pdbx_strand_id
1 'polypeptide(L)'
;MFSRRVIYGFALPLALLGFAGYFVFAAVQGEYGVFRRVELEAEREVLAAELALLTAEAARMRDRTARLSDDNLDLDLLDERARLVLGVARTDEIIVE
;
A
#
# COMPACT_ATOMS: atom_id res chain seq x y z
N MET A 1 2.91 -32.00 -64.54
CA MET A 1 1.85 -31.36 -63.73
C MET A 1 1.78 -31.86 -62.26
N PHE A 2 2.84 -32.49 -61.72
CA PHE A 2 2.83 -33.08 -60.35
C PHE A 2 3.41 -32.17 -59.24
N SER A 3 4.27 -31.19 -59.59
CA SER A 3 5.01 -30.39 -58.61
C SER A 3 4.12 -29.49 -57.73
N ARG A 4 3.05 -28.90 -58.29
CA ARG A 4 2.14 -28.02 -57.52
C ARG A 4 1.46 -28.75 -56.36
N ARG A 5 1.02 -30.00 -56.53
CA ARG A 5 0.33 -30.76 -55.47
C ARG A 5 1.24 -31.10 -54.29
N VAL A 6 2.52 -31.36 -54.55
CA VAL A 6 3.52 -31.66 -53.52
C VAL A 6 3.83 -30.41 -52.69
N ILE A 7 3.98 -29.24 -53.35
CA ILE A 7 4.22 -27.96 -52.67
C ILE A 7 3.04 -27.60 -51.74
N TYR A 8 1.79 -27.73 -52.21
CA TYR A 8 0.62 -27.50 -51.36
C TYR A 8 0.48 -28.55 -50.24
N GLY A 9 0.92 -29.79 -50.48
CA GLY A 9 0.93 -30.85 -49.49
C GLY A 9 1.87 -30.59 -48.31
N PHE A 10 3.01 -29.95 -48.54
CA PHE A 10 3.97 -29.58 -47.48
C PHE A 10 3.73 -28.19 -46.87
N ALA A 11 3.01 -27.30 -47.57
CA ALA A 11 2.71 -25.97 -47.06
C ALA A 11 1.85 -26.00 -45.78
N LEU A 12 0.84 -26.86 -45.74
CA LEU A 12 -0.06 -26.99 -44.58
C LEU A 12 0.65 -27.50 -43.30
N PRO A 13 1.40 -28.63 -43.32
CA PRO A 13 2.10 -29.08 -42.12
C PRO A 13 3.21 -28.11 -41.69
N LEU A 14 3.88 -27.44 -42.63
CA LEU A 14 4.90 -26.43 -42.30
C LEU A 14 4.27 -25.20 -41.62
N ALA A 15 3.11 -24.75 -42.10
CA ALA A 15 2.36 -23.67 -41.46
C ALA A 15 1.89 -24.07 -40.06
N LEU A 16 1.34 -25.27 -39.88
CA LEU A 16 0.94 -25.80 -38.57
C LEU A 16 2.12 -25.89 -37.59
N LEU A 17 3.29 -26.32 -38.07
CA LEU A 17 4.49 -26.39 -37.25
C LEU A 17 5.00 -25.00 -36.85
N GLY A 18 4.91 -24.02 -37.75
CA GLY A 18 5.17 -22.61 -37.45
C GLY A 18 4.22 -22.05 -36.40
N PHE A 19 2.91 -22.31 -36.52
CA PHE A 19 1.93 -21.92 -35.52
C PHE A 19 2.19 -22.58 -34.16
N ALA A 20 2.50 -23.89 -34.13
CA ALA A 20 2.84 -24.58 -32.89
C ALA A 20 4.08 -23.97 -32.21
N GLY A 21 5.13 -23.65 -32.98
CA GLY A 21 6.31 -22.95 -32.47
C GLY A 21 5.98 -21.55 -31.93
N TYR A 22 5.13 -20.79 -32.62
CA TYR A 22 4.66 -19.49 -32.15
C TYR A 22 3.90 -19.61 -30.82
N PHE A 23 3.01 -20.61 -30.67
CA PHE A 23 2.29 -20.83 -29.42
C PHE A 23 3.21 -21.23 -28.26
N VAL A 24 4.20 -22.08 -28.51
CA VAL A 24 5.21 -22.44 -27.49
C VAL A 24 6.00 -21.21 -27.05
N PHE A 25 6.45 -20.39 -28.01
CA PHE A 25 7.15 -19.15 -27.73
C PHE A 25 6.28 -18.13 -26.98
N ALA A 26 5.03 -17.95 -27.40
CA ALA A 26 4.06 -17.07 -26.76
C ALA A 26 3.65 -17.56 -25.36
N ALA A 27 3.65 -18.87 -25.11
CA ALA A 27 3.43 -19.41 -23.77
C ALA A 27 4.63 -19.17 -22.84
N VAL A 28 5.85 -19.07 -23.39
CA VAL A 28 7.07 -18.78 -22.61
C VAL A 28 7.24 -17.27 -22.37
N GLN A 29 6.98 -16.43 -23.37
CA GLN A 29 7.19 -14.97 -23.31
C GLN A 29 5.93 -14.12 -23.06
N GLY A 30 4.73 -14.69 -23.20
CA GLY A 30 3.49 -13.95 -23.07
C GLY A 30 3.13 -13.63 -21.61
N GLU A 31 2.24 -12.67 -21.43
CA GLU A 31 1.65 -12.25 -20.15
C GLU A 31 1.13 -13.39 -19.25
N TYR A 32 0.89 -14.58 -19.78
CA TYR A 32 0.39 -15.76 -19.06
C TYR A 32 1.47 -16.85 -18.87
N GLY A 33 2.70 -16.59 -19.29
CA GLY A 33 3.85 -17.48 -19.11
C GLY A 33 4.37 -17.50 -17.68
N VAL A 34 5.15 -18.54 -17.36
CA VAL A 34 5.70 -18.89 -16.02
C VAL A 34 6.32 -17.71 -15.25
N PHE A 35 6.77 -16.67 -15.96
CA PHE A 35 7.41 -15.49 -15.41
C PHE A 35 6.49 -14.52 -14.65
N ARG A 36 5.18 -14.50 -14.90
CA ARG A 36 4.29 -13.57 -14.19
C ARG A 36 4.18 -13.88 -12.69
N ARG A 37 4.38 -15.14 -12.29
CA ARG A 37 4.38 -15.52 -10.86
C ARG A 37 5.54 -14.87 -10.11
N VAL A 38 6.71 -14.76 -10.72
CA VAL A 38 7.93 -14.24 -10.07
C VAL A 38 7.85 -12.73 -9.88
N GLU A 39 7.36 -12.01 -10.89
CA GLU A 39 7.20 -10.56 -10.82
C GLU A 39 6.11 -10.16 -9.81
N LEU A 40 4.99 -10.89 -9.79
CA LEU A 40 3.90 -10.63 -8.84
C LEU A 40 4.30 -10.92 -7.39
N GLU A 41 5.13 -11.94 -7.14
CA GLU A 41 5.60 -12.24 -5.78
C GLU A 41 6.58 -11.17 -5.28
N ALA A 42 7.48 -10.68 -6.14
CA ALA A 42 8.39 -9.60 -5.79
C ALA A 42 7.64 -8.29 -5.47
N GLU A 43 6.63 -7.95 -6.28
CA GLU A 43 5.79 -6.77 -6.04
C GLU A 43 4.98 -6.90 -4.74
N ARG A 44 4.50 -8.11 -4.42
CA ARG A 44 3.82 -8.39 -3.14
C ARG A 44 4.73 -8.22 -1.93
N GLU A 45 5.98 -8.68 -1.99
CA GLU A 45 6.92 -8.51 -0.87
C GLU A 45 7.22 -7.03 -0.59
N VAL A 46 7.40 -6.23 -1.66
CA VAL A 46 7.62 -4.78 -1.54
C VAL A 46 6.40 -4.09 -0.92
N LEU A 47 5.20 -4.36 -1.44
CA LEU A 47 3.96 -3.78 -0.93
C LEU A 47 3.66 -4.23 0.51
N ALA A 48 3.97 -5.47 0.87
CA ALA A 48 3.81 -5.97 2.23
C ALA A 48 4.76 -5.26 3.22
N ALA A 49 6.00 -5.00 2.82
CA ALA A 49 6.96 -4.25 3.62
C ALA A 49 6.51 -2.79 3.82
N GLU A 50 6.00 -2.14 2.76
CA GLU A 50 5.47 -0.78 2.85
C GLU A 50 4.24 -0.71 3.77
N LEU A 51 3.32 -1.67 3.65
CA LEU A 51 2.16 -1.78 4.52
C LEU A 51 2.57 -1.99 5.98
N ALA A 52 3.56 -2.84 6.26
CA ALA A 52 4.09 -3.03 7.61
C ALA A 52 4.67 -1.73 8.20
N LEU A 53 5.36 -0.94 7.39
CA LEU A 53 5.91 0.34 7.82
C LEU A 53 4.81 1.37 8.12
N LEU A 54 3.84 1.52 7.22
CA LEU A 54 2.71 2.45 7.38
C LEU A 54 1.81 2.05 8.55
N THR A 55 1.56 0.77 8.75
CA THR A 55 0.78 0.28 9.89
C THR A 55 1.49 0.56 11.22
N ALA A 56 2.82 0.37 11.28
CA ALA A 56 3.62 0.72 12.46
C ALA A 56 3.64 2.23 12.71
N GLU A 57 3.65 3.06 11.68
CA GLU A 57 3.55 4.51 11.82
C GLU A 57 2.17 4.93 12.31
N ALA A 58 1.11 4.40 11.71
CA ALA A 58 -0.25 4.67 12.12
C ALA A 58 -0.53 4.19 13.56
N ALA A 59 0.06 3.06 13.98
CA ALA A 59 0.00 2.62 15.38
C ALA A 59 0.70 3.60 16.33
N ARG A 60 1.89 4.10 15.95
CA ARG A 60 2.61 5.13 16.73
C ARG A 60 1.88 6.47 16.78
N MET A 61 1.18 6.85 15.71
CA MET A 61 0.33 8.04 15.71
C MET A 61 -0.89 7.83 16.60
N ARG A 62 -1.55 6.67 16.52
CA ARG A 62 -2.68 6.33 17.40
C ARG A 62 -2.30 6.31 18.87
N ASP A 63 -1.13 5.77 19.23
CA ASP A 63 -0.63 5.80 20.60
C ASP A 63 -0.38 7.25 21.07
N ARG A 64 0.24 8.09 20.22
CA ARG A 64 0.41 9.52 20.51
C ARG A 64 -0.93 10.24 20.66
N THR A 65 -1.89 10.00 19.76
CA THR A 65 -3.21 10.59 19.85
C THR A 65 -3.95 10.09 21.09
N ALA A 66 -3.89 8.81 21.44
CA ALA A 66 -4.51 8.27 22.65
C ALA A 66 -3.94 8.93 23.92
N ARG A 67 -2.60 9.09 23.99
CA ARG A 67 -1.94 9.83 25.08
C ARG A 67 -2.31 11.31 25.13
N LEU A 68 -2.62 11.91 23.98
CA LEU A 68 -3.11 13.28 23.89
C LEU A 68 -4.63 13.39 24.09
N SER A 69 -5.37 12.28 24.05
CA SER A 69 -6.83 12.26 23.89
C SER A 69 -7.60 11.92 25.16
N ASP A 70 -7.09 11.18 26.16
CA ASP A 70 -8.03 10.64 27.15
C ASP A 70 -7.62 10.51 28.63
N ASP A 71 -6.41 10.82 29.08
CA ASP A 71 -6.16 10.69 30.54
C ASP A 71 -5.12 11.65 31.15
N ASN A 72 -4.66 12.67 30.41
CA ASN A 72 -3.81 13.71 30.99
C ASN A 72 -3.79 15.04 30.21
N LEU A 73 -4.90 15.42 29.54
CA LEU A 73 -5.12 16.83 29.30
C LEU A 73 -5.68 17.40 30.60
N ASP A 74 -4.77 17.60 31.54
CA ASP A 74 -5.07 18.05 32.90
C ASP A 74 -5.84 19.37 32.80
N LEU A 75 -7.17 19.27 32.92
CA LEU A 75 -8.08 20.41 32.93
C LEU A 75 -7.70 21.36 34.07
N ASP A 76 -7.07 20.84 35.14
CA ASP A 76 -6.50 21.65 36.22
C ASP A 76 -5.25 22.42 35.74
N LEU A 77 -4.40 21.86 34.88
CA LEU A 77 -3.27 22.61 34.27
C LEU A 77 -3.75 23.68 33.28
N LEU A 78 -4.84 23.44 32.55
CA LEU A 78 -5.48 24.46 31.70
C LEU A 78 -6.09 25.58 32.55
N ASP A 79 -6.74 25.25 33.68
CA ASP A 79 -7.32 26.22 34.61
C ASP A 79 -6.24 27.03 35.34
N GLU A 80 -5.12 26.40 35.71
CA GLU A 80 -3.97 27.06 36.33
C GLU A 80 -3.24 27.98 35.33
N ARG A 81 -3.04 27.54 34.08
CA ARG A 81 -2.53 28.41 33.00
C ARG A 81 -3.49 29.56 32.69
N ALA A 82 -4.81 29.30 32.69
CA ALA A 82 -5.82 30.33 32.46
C ALA A 82 -5.84 31.37 33.58
N ARG A 83 -5.71 30.96 34.86
CA ARG A 83 -5.58 31.87 36.02
C ARG A 83 -4.33 32.74 35.97
N LEU A 84 -3.20 32.18 35.55
CA LEU A 84 -1.93 32.90 35.42
C LEU A 84 -1.93 33.91 34.26
N VAL A 85 -2.64 33.62 33.16
CA VAL A 85 -2.70 34.49 31.98
C VAL A 85 -3.83 35.53 32.07
N LEU A 86 -4.96 35.20 32.69
CA LEU A 86 -6.13 36.08 32.79
C LEU A 86 -6.19 36.92 34.07
N GLY A 87 -5.26 36.73 35.01
CA GLY A 87 -5.10 37.60 36.16
C GLY A 87 -6.38 37.80 36.97
N VAL A 88 -6.71 36.85 37.85
CA VAL A 88 -7.74 37.07 38.89
C VAL A 88 -7.16 38.02 39.95
N ALA A 89 -7.05 39.29 39.58
CA ALA A 89 -7.26 40.38 40.51
C ALA A 89 -8.77 40.38 40.85
N ARG A 90 -9.17 39.63 41.89
CA ARG A 90 -10.39 39.98 42.61
C ARG A 90 -10.04 41.20 43.46
N THR A 91 -10.68 42.32 43.16
CA THR A 91 -10.43 43.62 43.81
C THR A 91 -11.39 43.85 44.99
N ASP A 92 -12.20 42.87 45.38
CA ASP A 92 -13.48 43.18 46.02
C ASP A 92 -14.07 42.13 46.99
N GLU A 93 -13.25 41.31 47.67
CA GLU A 93 -13.74 40.54 48.83
C GLU A 93 -13.32 41.18 50.17
N ILE A 94 -14.31 41.71 50.89
CA ILE A 94 -14.23 42.32 52.21
C ILE A 94 -14.05 41.23 53.27
N ILE A 95 -12.99 41.32 54.08
CA ILE A 95 -12.85 40.54 55.31
C ILE A 95 -13.62 41.26 56.42
N VAL A 96 -14.64 40.61 56.97
CA VAL A 96 -15.31 41.02 58.21
C VAL A 96 -14.60 40.31 59.37
N GLU A 97 -14.07 41.09 60.30
CA GLU A 97 -13.69 40.65 61.65
C GLU A 97 -14.83 40.96 62.64
#